data_AF-A0A9X3T324-F1
#
_entry.id   AF-A0A9X3T324-F1
#
_cell.length_a   1.000
_cell.length_b   1.000
_cell.length_c   1.000
_cell.angle_alpha   90.00
_cell.angle_beta   90.00
_cell.angle_gamma   90.00
#
_symmetry.space_group_name_H-M   'P 1'
#
loop_
_entity.id
_entity.type
_entity.pdbx_description
1 polymer ?
#
loop_
_entity_poly.entity_id
_entity_poly.type
_entity_poly.pdbx_seq_one_letter_code
_entity_poly.pdbx_strand_id
1 'polypeptide(L)'
;IFIGMYPWLLYSWLPAPVEYIPYEATHVIAQLQLLFFAALAFCWLKLSGLYPPELHSVNIDAEWVYRRLGLRAVQAALMTGTYFRTELRKRIQQGTVVSRISRNWHPQTVRWLSHTWPAGSMVLWAVGLLGLILLSYYIR
;
A
#
# COMPACT_ATOMS: atom_id res chain seq x y z
N ILE A 1 -10.76 4.79 22.17
CA ILE A 1 -12.11 5.01 22.74
C ILE A 1 -13.03 5.67 21.71
N PHE A 2 -12.82 6.92 21.28
CA PHE A 2 -13.75 7.60 20.36
C PHE A 2 -13.83 7.04 18.93
N ILE A 3 -12.71 6.56 18.35
CA ILE A 3 -12.71 5.96 17.00
C ILE A 3 -13.62 4.74 16.98
N GLY A 4 -14.59 4.71 16.06
CA GLY A 4 -15.59 3.65 15.91
C GLY A 4 -16.85 3.80 16.78
N MET A 5 -16.83 4.68 17.79
CA MET A 5 -17.99 4.93 18.68
C MET A 5 -18.60 6.33 18.48
N TYR A 6 -17.79 7.37 18.19
CA TYR A 6 -18.30 8.74 18.05
C TYR A 6 -17.86 9.40 16.73
N PRO A 7 -18.50 9.03 15.59
CA PRO A 7 -18.02 9.37 14.24
C PRO A 7 -18.07 10.86 13.88
N TRP A 8 -18.91 11.67 14.53
CA TRP A 8 -18.92 13.13 14.35
C TRP A 8 -17.55 13.77 14.64
N LEU A 9 -16.73 13.14 15.50
CA LEU A 9 -15.39 13.64 15.84
C LEU A 9 -14.41 13.53 14.68
N LEU A 10 -14.63 12.58 13.77
CA LEU A 10 -13.89 12.46 12.52
C LEU A 10 -14.48 13.38 11.44
N TYR A 11 -15.81 13.48 11.37
CA TYR A 11 -16.48 14.31 10.36
C TYR A 11 -16.22 15.81 10.57
N SER A 12 -16.04 16.27 11.81
CA SER A 12 -15.67 17.67 12.10
C SER A 12 -14.26 18.06 11.65
N TRP A 13 -13.42 17.09 11.25
CA TRP A 13 -12.08 17.33 10.69
C TRP A 13 -12.03 17.16 9.16
N LEU A 14 -13.15 16.78 8.52
CA LEU A 14 -13.18 16.58 7.07
C LEU A 14 -13.51 17.89 6.34
N PRO A 15 -12.76 18.27 5.28
CA PRO A 15 -12.97 19.53 4.56
C PRO A 15 -14.20 19.53 3.63
N ALA A 16 -14.95 18.43 3.56
CA ALA A 16 -16.18 18.30 2.79
C ALA A 16 -17.33 17.86 3.73
N PRO A 17 -18.56 18.36 3.53
CA PRO A 17 -19.70 17.99 4.35
C PRO A 17 -20.03 16.50 4.19
N VAL A 18 -20.43 15.85 5.29
CA VAL A 18 -20.83 14.44 5.33
C VAL A 18 -22.26 14.36 5.87
N GLU A 19 -23.20 14.04 4.99
CA GLU A 19 -24.63 13.90 5.33
C GLU A 19 -25.01 12.48 5.82
N TYR A 20 -24.03 11.56 5.86
CA TYR A 20 -24.25 10.19 6.30
C TYR A 20 -24.43 10.08 7.82
N ILE A 21 -25.54 9.47 8.25
CA ILE A 21 -25.90 9.27 9.67
C ILE A 21 -25.66 7.78 10.04
N PRO A 22 -24.48 7.41 10.58
CA PRO A 22 -24.12 6.01 10.83
C PRO A 22 -24.96 5.28 11.88
N TYR A 23 -25.72 6.00 12.72
CA TYR A 23 -26.60 5.44 13.75
C TYR A 23 -28.08 5.75 13.49
N GLU A 24 -28.48 5.77 12.21
CA GLU A 24 -29.89 5.80 11.83
C GLU A 24 -30.61 4.52 12.31
N ALA A 25 -31.86 4.66 12.78
CA ALA A 25 -32.68 3.55 13.27
C ALA A 25 -32.77 2.38 12.27
N THR A 26 -32.93 2.66 10.97
CA THR A 26 -33.01 1.65 9.90
C THR A 26 -31.78 0.74 9.88
N HIS A 27 -30.58 1.34 9.92
CA HIS A 27 -29.31 0.63 9.91
C HIS A 27 -29.11 -0.22 11.18
N VAL A 28 -29.42 0.34 12.36
CA VAL A 28 -29.26 -0.35 13.64
C VAL A 28 -30.26 -1.50 13.80
N ILE A 29 -31.54 -1.29 13.44
CA ILE A 29 -32.59 -2.31 13.54
C ILE A 29 -32.29 -3.49 12.61
N ALA A 30 -31.86 -3.24 11.36
CA ALA A 30 -31.49 -4.31 10.43
C ALA A 30 -30.31 -5.15 10.95
N GLN A 31 -29.29 -4.52 11.53
CA GLN A 31 -28.16 -5.24 12.14
C GLN A 31 -28.58 -6.06 13.36
N LEU A 32 -29.40 -5.49 14.25
CA LEU A 32 -29.94 -6.21 15.41
C LEU A 32 -30.85 -7.39 15.00
N GLN A 33 -31.65 -7.23 13.95
CA GLN A 33 -32.48 -8.30 13.40
C GLN A 33 -31.63 -9.46 12.86
N LEU A 34 -30.56 -9.18 12.10
CA LEU A 34 -29.63 -10.19 11.61
C LEU A 34 -28.92 -10.91 12.75
N LEU A 35 -28.43 -10.18 13.77
CA LEU A 35 -27.80 -10.76 14.95
C LEU A 35 -28.77 -11.63 15.76
N PHE A 36 -30.02 -11.18 15.94
CA PHE A 36 -31.05 -11.93 16.64
C PHE A 36 -31.39 -13.24 15.93
N PHE A 37 -31.63 -13.22 14.61
CA PHE A 37 -31.92 -14.44 13.86
C PHE A 37 -30.71 -15.38 13.75
N ALA A 38 -29.47 -14.87 13.67
CA ALA A 38 -28.27 -15.70 13.73
C ALA A 38 -28.14 -16.38 15.11
N ALA A 39 -28.31 -15.64 16.20
CA ALA A 39 -28.29 -16.20 17.56
C ALA A 39 -29.41 -17.24 17.76
N LEU A 40 -30.64 -16.95 17.31
CA LEU A 40 -31.77 -17.86 17.34
C LEU A 40 -31.48 -19.15 16.56
N ALA A 41 -30.90 -19.05 15.37
CA ALA A 41 -30.50 -20.21 14.57
C ALA A 41 -29.46 -21.07 15.30
N PHE A 42 -28.41 -20.49 15.90
CA PHE A 42 -27.44 -21.23 16.70
C PHE A 42 -28.06 -21.86 17.96
N CYS A 43 -28.94 -21.15 18.68
CA CYS A 43 -29.66 -21.70 19.82
C CYS A 43 -30.56 -22.88 19.42
N TRP A 44 -31.29 -22.78 18.30
CA TRP A 44 -32.08 -23.88 17.75
C TRP A 44 -31.20 -25.08 17.35
N LEU A 45 -30.02 -24.83 16.77
CA LEU A 45 -29.07 -25.86 16.37
C LEU A 45 -28.47 -26.60 17.60
N LYS A 46 -28.18 -25.88 18.71
CA LYS A 46 -27.82 -26.50 20.00
C LYS A 46 -28.99 -27.29 20.61
N LEU A 47 -30.20 -26.74 20.62
CA LEU A 47 -31.40 -27.37 21.23
C LEU A 47 -31.89 -28.61 20.48
N SER A 48 -31.76 -28.62 19.15
CA SER A 48 -32.13 -29.77 18.30
C SER A 48 -31.09 -30.89 18.28
N GLY A 49 -29.97 -30.75 19.00
CA GLY A 49 -28.90 -31.76 19.07
C GLY A 49 -28.07 -31.92 17.79
N LEU A 50 -28.35 -31.15 16.74
CA LEU A 50 -27.63 -31.22 15.45
C LEU A 50 -26.26 -30.52 15.49
N TYR A 51 -25.87 -29.94 16.63
CA TYR A 51 -24.68 -29.12 16.75
C TYR A 51 -23.40 -29.99 16.79
N PRO A 52 -22.48 -29.88 15.81
CA PRO A 52 -21.26 -30.67 15.80
C PRO A 52 -20.36 -30.31 16.99
N PRO A 53 -19.58 -31.27 17.53
CA PRO A 53 -18.69 -31.01 18.65
C PRO A 53 -17.63 -29.96 18.30
N GLU A 54 -17.25 -29.16 19.29
CA GLU A 54 -16.36 -28.00 19.12
C GLU A 54 -14.90 -28.46 18.93
N LEU A 55 -14.53 -28.71 17.67
CA LEU A 55 -13.15 -29.04 17.29
C LEU A 55 -12.20 -27.88 17.60
N HIS A 56 -11.16 -28.16 18.38
CA HIS A 56 -10.08 -27.21 18.65
C HIS A 56 -9.31 -26.92 17.36
N SER A 57 -9.56 -25.75 16.77
CA SER A 57 -8.85 -25.25 15.59
C SER A 57 -7.97 -24.05 15.97
N VAL A 58 -6.69 -24.11 15.61
CA VAL A 58 -5.76 -22.99 15.80
C VAL A 58 -5.93 -22.02 14.64
N ASN A 59 -6.60 -20.89 14.86
CA ASN A 59 -6.77 -19.86 13.85
C ASN A 59 -5.41 -19.18 13.55
N ILE A 60 -4.82 -19.47 12.38
CA ILE A 60 -3.56 -18.88 11.95
C ILE A 60 -3.83 -17.50 11.34
N ASP A 61 -3.59 -16.44 12.11
CA ASP A 61 -3.74 -15.07 11.64
C ASP A 61 -2.72 -14.72 10.52
N ALA A 62 -3.20 -14.70 9.28
CA ALA A 62 -2.44 -14.25 8.12
C ALA A 62 -2.09 -12.74 8.17
N GLU A 63 -2.86 -11.93 8.90
CA GLU A 63 -2.59 -10.49 9.06
C GLU A 63 -1.33 -10.26 9.93
N TRP A 64 -1.06 -11.13 10.91
CA TRP A 64 0.22 -11.16 11.63
C TRP A 64 1.40 -11.40 10.69
N VAL A 65 1.28 -12.37 9.77
CA VAL A 65 2.33 -12.69 8.78
C VAL A 65 2.58 -11.47 7.88
N TYR A 66 1.52 -10.88 7.34
CA TYR A 66 1.60 -9.65 6.54
C TYR A 66 2.24 -8.49 7.30
N ARG A 67 1.75 -8.14 8.50
CA ARG A 67 2.32 -7.05 9.32
C ARG A 67 3.78 -7.31 9.69
N ARG A 68 4.10 -8.51 10.17
CA ARG A 68 5.44 -8.80 10.72
C ARG A 68 6.51 -8.96 9.65
N LEU A 69 6.18 -9.54 8.50
CA LEU A 69 7.10 -9.62 7.36
C LEU A 69 7.16 -8.30 6.59
N GLY A 70 6.03 -7.62 6.39
CA GLY A 70 5.95 -6.33 5.69
C GLY A 70 6.81 -5.25 6.35
N LEU A 71 6.66 -5.02 7.67
CA LEU A 71 7.50 -4.06 8.39
C LEU A 71 9.00 -4.45 8.33
N ARG A 72 9.32 -5.74 8.43
CA ARG A 72 10.72 -6.22 8.34
C ARG A 72 11.32 -6.02 6.95
N ALA A 73 10.55 -6.27 5.88
CA ALA A 73 11.00 -6.05 4.51
C ALA A 73 11.24 -4.56 4.22
N VAL A 74 10.34 -3.68 4.68
CA VAL A 74 10.53 -2.21 4.57
C VAL A 74 11.75 -1.74 5.36
N GLN A 75 11.93 -2.23 6.61
CA GLN A 75 13.11 -1.91 7.42
C GLN A 75 14.42 -2.38 6.75
N ALA A 76 14.44 -3.61 6.21
CA ALA A 76 15.60 -4.13 5.48
C ALA A 76 15.92 -3.29 4.24
N ALA A 77 14.92 -2.98 3.41
CA ALA A 77 15.10 -2.14 2.22
C ALA A 77 15.65 -0.75 2.55
N LEU A 78 15.20 -0.12 3.64
CA LEU A 78 15.71 1.17 4.11
C LEU A 78 17.16 1.08 4.62
N MET A 79 17.55 -0.02 5.28
CA MET A 79 18.94 -0.26 5.70
C MET A 79 19.86 -0.50 4.50
N THR A 80 19.46 -1.35 3.54
CA THR A 80 20.22 -1.57 2.30
C THR A 80 20.36 -0.28 1.50
N GLY A 81 19.28 0.51 1.39
CA GLY A 81 19.29 1.81 0.69
C GLY A 81 20.20 2.85 1.34
N THR A 82 20.29 2.92 2.67
CA THR A 82 21.20 3.84 3.36
C THR A 82 22.66 3.39 3.31
N TYR A 83 22.92 2.08 3.37
CA TYR A 83 24.26 1.52 3.13
C TYR A 83 24.77 1.86 1.72
N PHE A 84 23.98 1.57 0.67
CA PHE A 84 24.37 1.85 -0.71
C PHE A 84 24.56 3.35 -0.98
N ARG A 85 23.67 4.22 -0.45
CA ARG A 85 23.82 5.68 -0.57
C ARG A 85 25.06 6.22 0.15
N THR A 86 25.45 5.65 1.30
CA THR A 86 26.63 6.12 2.04
C THR A 86 27.94 5.66 1.40
N GLU A 87 28.00 4.43 0.88
CA GLU A 87 29.18 3.94 0.15
C GLU A 87 29.36 4.69 -1.19
N LEU A 88 28.28 4.90 -1.95
CA LEU A 88 28.33 5.72 -3.17
C LEU A 88 28.76 7.16 -2.85
N ARG A 89 28.24 7.76 -1.77
CA ARG A 89 28.63 9.12 -1.34
C ARG A 89 30.10 9.19 -0.93
N LYS A 90 30.64 8.19 -0.22
CA LYS A 90 32.08 8.09 0.11
C LYS A 90 32.94 8.02 -1.14
N ARG A 91 32.60 7.15 -2.10
CA ARG A 91 33.34 7.00 -3.37
C ARG A 91 33.30 8.27 -4.21
N ILE A 92 32.14 8.93 -4.29
CA ILE A 92 32.03 10.25 -4.93
C ILE A 92 32.88 11.29 -4.19
N GLN A 93 32.88 11.31 -2.85
CA GLN A 93 33.67 12.26 -2.06
C GLN A 93 35.19 11.99 -2.10
N GLN A 94 35.63 10.73 -2.27
CA GLN A 94 37.05 10.38 -2.42
C GLN A 94 37.55 10.58 -3.86
N GLY A 95 36.70 10.34 -4.87
CA GLY A 95 36.93 10.79 -6.25
C GLY A 95 36.76 12.31 -6.44
N THR A 96 36.34 13.05 -5.41
CA THR A 96 36.02 14.48 -5.48
C THR A 96 37.28 15.34 -5.42
N VAL A 97 37.92 15.44 -6.58
CA VAL A 97 38.72 16.60 -7.00
C VAL A 97 37.84 17.86 -7.19
N VAL A 98 36.52 17.76 -6.98
CA VAL A 98 35.51 18.82 -7.25
C VAL A 98 35.77 20.14 -6.52
N SER A 99 36.51 20.15 -5.40
CA SER A 99 36.97 21.38 -4.73
C SER A 99 37.95 22.22 -5.57
N ARG A 100 38.56 21.65 -6.62
CA ARG A 100 39.32 22.38 -7.65
C ARG A 100 38.48 22.73 -8.89
N ILE A 101 37.35 22.05 -9.09
CA ILE A 101 36.49 22.17 -10.28
C ILE A 101 35.56 23.38 -10.16
N SER A 102 35.06 23.71 -8.96
CA SER A 102 34.05 24.75 -8.72
C SER A 102 34.41 26.20 -9.14
N ARG A 103 35.65 26.49 -9.55
CA ARG A 103 36.09 27.83 -9.97
C ARG A 103 36.01 28.12 -11.47
N ASN A 104 35.85 27.11 -12.34
CA ASN A 104 36.01 27.30 -13.80
C ASN A 104 34.78 26.95 -14.66
N TRP A 105 33.63 26.59 -14.07
CA TRP A 105 32.51 26.01 -14.83
C TRP A 105 31.47 27.05 -15.25
N HIS A 106 31.56 27.45 -16.52
CA HIS A 106 30.55 28.25 -17.21
C HIS A 106 29.15 27.61 -17.17
N PRO A 107 28.07 28.40 -17.24
CA PRO A 107 26.68 27.94 -17.09
C PRO A 107 26.11 27.13 -18.27
N GLN A 108 26.96 26.45 -19.06
CA GLN A 108 26.55 25.70 -20.25
C GLN A 108 26.14 24.24 -19.94
N THR A 109 26.56 23.68 -18.81
CA THR A 109 26.29 22.28 -18.40
C THR A 109 24.83 21.97 -18.04
N VAL A 110 23.94 22.95 -17.97
CA VAL A 110 22.51 22.73 -17.66
C VAL A 110 21.64 22.62 -18.93
N ARG A 111 22.15 23.01 -20.11
CA ARG A 111 21.42 22.97 -21.40
C ARG A 111 20.97 21.55 -21.82
N TRP A 112 21.59 20.52 -21.27
CA TRP A 112 21.26 19.12 -21.50
C TRP A 112 19.93 18.71 -20.83
N LEU A 113 19.53 19.41 -19.76
CA LEU A 113 18.31 19.13 -19.00
C LEU A 113 17.05 19.76 -19.61
N SER A 114 17.20 20.68 -20.58
CA SER A 114 16.12 21.35 -21.29
C SER A 114 15.86 20.81 -22.70
N HIS A 115 16.52 19.71 -23.09
CA HIS A 115 16.13 18.97 -24.29
C HIS A 115 14.86 18.15 -24.01
N THR A 116 13.73 18.63 -24.54
CA THR A 116 12.50 17.82 -24.66
C THR A 116 12.83 16.58 -25.49
N TRP A 117 12.72 15.39 -24.88
CA TRP A 117 13.09 14.14 -25.53
C TRP A 117 12.25 13.95 -26.81
N PRO A 118 12.86 13.63 -27.96
CA PRO A 118 12.11 13.45 -29.21
C PRO A 118 11.05 12.36 -29.02
N ALA A 119 9.78 12.68 -29.30
CA ALA A 119 8.66 11.76 -29.01
C ALA A 119 8.83 10.34 -29.61
N GLY A 120 9.57 10.24 -30.73
CA GLY A 120 9.97 8.96 -31.32
C GLY A 120 10.70 8.00 -30.37
N SER A 121 11.46 8.48 -29.38
CA SER A 121 12.11 7.59 -28.40
C SER A 121 11.08 6.90 -27.50
N MET A 122 10.00 7.59 -27.11
CA MET A 122 8.90 6.98 -26.35
C MET A 122 8.13 5.97 -27.21
N VAL A 123 7.93 6.26 -28.49
CA VAL A 123 7.28 5.33 -29.44
C VAL A 123 8.11 4.05 -29.62
N LEU A 124 9.44 4.16 -29.75
CA LEU A 124 10.33 2.99 -29.86
C LEU A 124 10.24 2.08 -28.62
N TRP A 125 10.23 2.65 -27.41
CA TRP A 125 10.02 1.87 -26.17
C TRP A 125 8.62 1.23 -26.11
N ALA A 126 7.57 1.95 -26.53
CA ALA A 126 6.21 1.42 -26.55
C ALA A 126 6.06 0.26 -27.55
N VAL A 127 6.59 0.39 -28.77
CA VAL A 127 6.59 -0.67 -29.79
C VAL A 127 7.40 -1.87 -29.33
N GLY A 128 8.58 -1.65 -28.71
CA GLY A 128 9.40 -2.72 -28.14
C GLY A 128 8.67 -3.51 -27.06
N LEU A 129 8.01 -2.83 -26.11
CA LEU A 129 7.19 -3.47 -25.08
C LEU A 129 5.99 -4.23 -25.68
N LEU A 130 5.28 -3.65 -26.64
CA LEU A 130 4.09 -4.27 -27.26
C LEU A 130 4.48 -5.53 -28.06
N GLY A 131 5.60 -5.50 -28.79
CA GLY A 131 6.15 -6.67 -29.47
C GLY A 131 6.59 -7.77 -28.51
N LEU A 132 7.22 -7.42 -27.38
CA LEU A 132 7.63 -8.37 -26.33
C LEU A 132 6.40 -9.00 -25.65
N ILE A 133 5.34 -8.21 -25.39
CA ILE A 133 4.06 -8.70 -24.89
C ILE A 133 3.42 -9.68 -25.88
N LEU A 134 3.34 -9.34 -27.17
CA LEU A 134 2.78 -10.22 -28.21
C LEU A 134 3.55 -11.55 -28.32
N LEU A 135 4.88 -11.51 -28.29
CA LEU A 135 5.70 -12.73 -28.26
C LEU A 135 5.43 -13.56 -27.00
N SER A 136 5.34 -12.92 -25.82
CA SER A 136 5.05 -13.62 -24.55
C SER A 136 3.63 -14.22 -24.48
N TYR A 137 2.70 -13.70 -25.29
CA TYR A 137 1.35 -14.23 -25.43
C TYR A 137 1.28 -15.39 -26.44
N TYR A 138 1.97 -15.29 -27.58
CA TYR A 138 1.95 -16.34 -28.62
C TYR A 138 2.78 -17.59 -28.26
N ILE A 139 3.73 -17.46 -27.31
CA ILE A 139 4.58 -18.57 -26.83
C ILE A 139 3.90 -19.36 -25.68
N ARG A 140 2.64 -19.03 -25.31
CA ARG A 140 1.97 -19.51 -24.10
C ARG A 140 0.60 -20.14 -24.35
#